data_AF-A0A932IPZ1-F1
#
_entry.id   AF-A0A932IPZ1-F1
#
_cell.length_a   1.000
_cell.length_b   1.000
_cell.length_c   1.000
_cell.angle_alpha   90.00
_cell.angle_beta   90.00
_cell.angle_gamma   90.00
#
_symmetry.space_group_name_H-M   'P 1'
#
loop_
_entity.id
_entity.type
_entity.pdbx_description
1 polymer ?
#
loop_
_entity_poly.entity_id
_entity_poly.type
_entity_poly.pdbx_seq_one_letter_code
_entity_poly.pdbx_strand_id
1 'polypeptide(L)'
;MIPAKRLLRSWRCPIYEARNRIVGAGGERRNRAFQTAEVQRLRRGLDGSRPQASVCVVIPTYRRPQELLAAVDSALGQSYGDLAVVVVDDGAGLPELPDDPRLTAVSLSRNSATAGVVRNVGMALADSDLIAFLDDDNTWTEDHLETAVEALAEDRTLDAVYTSIRRLWPDGTQLDVLGETFDRQKLRWDPYVDTNSIVVRRTANCGFSVLPRPNKYFPREDWEYVWRLSRRGRIAHVPKVTVRYAVNPDSFFTKWTDDQG
;
A
#
# COMPACT_ATOMS: atom_id res chain seq x y z
N MET A 1 -11.06 -0.44 -31.17
CA MET A 1 -12.51 -0.24 -30.91
C MET A 1 -12.83 -0.65 -29.47
N ILE A 2 -12.75 0.31 -28.53
CA ILE A 2 -12.88 0.07 -27.08
C ILE A 2 -14.33 -0.32 -26.76
N PRO A 3 -14.59 -1.39 -25.99
CA PRO A 3 -15.96 -1.73 -25.62
C PRO A 3 -16.52 -0.62 -24.72
N ALA A 4 -17.61 0.01 -25.16
CA ALA A 4 -18.27 1.18 -24.57
C ALA A 4 -18.58 1.07 -23.06
N LYS A 5 -18.55 -0.14 -22.47
CA LYS A 5 -18.74 -0.36 -21.03
C LYS A 5 -17.51 0.02 -20.18
N ARG A 6 -16.30 0.05 -20.75
CA ARG A 6 -15.04 0.37 -20.04
C ARG A 6 -14.81 1.88 -19.94
N LEU A 7 -15.23 2.62 -20.96
CA LEU A 7 -15.21 4.10 -21.00
C LEU A 7 -16.21 4.75 -20.04
N LEU A 8 -17.24 4.07 -19.54
CA LEU A 8 -18.25 4.69 -18.67
C LEU A 8 -17.90 4.70 -17.17
N ARG A 9 -16.86 3.98 -16.73
CA ARG A 9 -16.54 3.80 -15.30
C ARG A 9 -15.42 4.70 -14.74
N SER A 10 -14.57 5.29 -15.59
CA SER A 10 -13.47 6.18 -15.17
C SER A 10 -13.86 7.67 -15.02
N TRP A 11 -15.10 8.05 -15.37
CA TRP A 11 -15.41 9.47 -15.58
C TRP A 11 -15.67 10.30 -14.34
N ARG A 12 -15.66 9.75 -13.11
CA ARG A 12 -15.95 10.52 -11.88
C ARG A 12 -15.41 9.93 -10.55
N CYS A 13 -14.16 9.47 -10.45
CA CYS A 13 -13.63 8.86 -9.20
C CYS A 13 -13.94 9.67 -7.91
N PRO A 14 -13.79 11.00 -7.88
CA PRO A 14 -14.15 11.78 -6.69
C PRO A 14 -15.64 11.77 -6.34
N ILE A 15 -16.54 11.66 -7.32
CA ILE A 15 -18.00 11.63 -7.09
C ILE A 15 -18.42 10.25 -6.58
N TYR A 16 -17.85 9.18 -7.14
CA TYR A 16 -18.04 7.84 -6.60
C TYR A 16 -17.52 7.75 -5.17
N GLU A 17 -16.35 8.33 -4.88
CA GLU A 17 -15.82 8.39 -3.53
C GLU A 17 -16.75 9.14 -2.56
N ALA A 18 -17.27 10.30 -2.96
CA ALA A 18 -18.23 11.05 -2.16
C ALA A 18 -19.50 10.23 -1.86
N ARG A 19 -20.05 9.55 -2.88
CA ARG A 19 -21.19 8.63 -2.72
C ARG A 19 -20.85 7.47 -1.77
N ASN A 20 -19.69 6.83 -1.95
CA ASN A 20 -19.28 5.68 -1.15
C ASN A 20 -19.17 6.05 0.33
N ARG A 21 -18.64 7.24 0.65
CA ARG A 21 -18.58 7.75 2.03
C ARG A 21 -19.94 7.92 2.67
N ILE A 22 -20.93 8.41 1.92
CA ILE A 22 -22.32 8.53 2.41
C ILE A 22 -22.92 7.15 2.69
N VAL A 23 -22.84 6.25 1.71
CA VAL A 23 -23.46 4.92 1.79
C VAL A 23 -22.75 4.02 2.82
N GLY A 24 -21.43 4.12 2.92
CA GLY A 24 -20.60 3.26 3.76
C GLY A 24 -20.30 3.82 5.16
N ALA A 25 -20.85 4.99 5.55
CA ALA A 25 -20.54 5.64 6.82
C ALA A 25 -20.72 4.74 8.05
N GLY A 26 -21.75 3.88 8.05
CA GLY A 26 -21.98 2.91 9.13
C GLY A 26 -20.89 1.83 9.20
N GLY A 27 -20.43 1.34 8.05
CA GLY A 27 -19.31 0.40 7.96
C GLY A 27 -17.99 1.04 8.36
N GLU A 28 -17.75 2.27 7.92
CA GLU A 28 -16.56 3.05 8.29
C GLU A 28 -16.45 3.23 9.81
N ARG A 29 -17.55 3.59 10.49
CA ARG A 29 -17.57 3.71 11.97
C ARG A 29 -17.23 2.39 12.66
N ARG A 30 -17.80 1.27 12.20
CA ARG A 30 -17.49 -0.06 12.75
C ARG A 30 -16.02 -0.43 12.54
N ASN A 31 -15.48 -0.15 11.36
CA ASN A 31 -14.08 -0.43 11.05
C ASN A 31 -13.13 0.44 11.87
N ARG A 32 -13.44 1.72 12.12
CA ARG A 32 -12.63 2.56 13.04
C ARG A 32 -12.62 1.98 14.45
N ALA A 33 -13.79 1.64 14.99
CA ALA A 33 -13.88 1.06 16.33
C ALA A 33 -13.09 -0.25 16.43
N PHE A 34 -13.20 -1.13 15.42
CA PHE A 34 -12.43 -2.36 15.34
C PHE A 34 -10.92 -2.10 15.25
N GLN A 35 -10.48 -1.20 14.36
CA GLN A 35 -9.08 -0.80 14.24
C GLN A 35 -8.51 -0.30 15.58
N THR A 36 -9.23 0.59 16.27
CA THR A 36 -8.79 1.12 17.57
C THR A 36 -8.65 0.01 18.62
N ALA A 37 -9.62 -0.91 18.69
CA ALA A 37 -9.57 -2.03 19.61
C ALA A 37 -8.38 -2.96 19.32
N GLU A 38 -8.13 -3.26 18.04
CA GLU A 38 -7.02 -4.12 17.62
C GLU A 38 -5.66 -3.49 17.91
N VAL A 39 -5.47 -2.20 17.63
CA VAL A 39 -4.23 -1.50 17.99
C VAL A 39 -3.99 -1.55 19.49
N GLN A 40 -5.02 -1.34 20.32
CA GLN A 40 -4.88 -1.42 21.78
C GLN A 40 -4.54 -2.84 22.25
N ARG A 41 -5.21 -3.86 21.70
CA ARG A 41 -4.96 -5.26 22.03
C ARG A 41 -3.54 -5.68 21.67
N LEU A 42 -3.09 -5.36 20.46
CA LEU A 42 -1.79 -5.76 19.93
C LEU A 42 -0.65 -5.02 20.63
N ARG A 43 -0.78 -3.71 20.90
CA ARG A 43 0.22 -2.96 21.66
C ARG A 43 0.45 -3.50 23.07
N ARG A 44 -0.60 -4.02 23.73
CA ARG A 44 -0.47 -4.68 25.03
C ARG A 44 0.30 -5.99 24.94
N GLY A 45 0.16 -6.72 23.83
CA GLY A 45 0.88 -7.97 23.60
C GLY A 45 2.36 -7.78 23.23
N LEU A 46 2.73 -6.62 22.70
CA LEU A 46 4.12 -6.25 22.40
C LEU A 46 4.86 -5.63 23.60
N ASP A 47 4.32 -5.77 24.82
CA ASP A 47 4.83 -5.18 26.06
C ASP A 47 5.12 -3.66 25.96
N GLY A 48 4.39 -2.96 25.09
CA GLY A 48 4.61 -1.55 24.80
C GLY A 48 5.86 -1.22 23.99
N SER A 49 6.70 -2.22 23.65
CA SER A 49 7.82 -2.05 22.74
C SER A 49 7.29 -1.89 21.31
N ARG A 50 7.53 -0.72 20.72
CA ARG A 50 7.23 -0.47 19.30
C ARG A 50 8.55 -0.55 18.55
N PRO A 51 8.63 -1.27 17.42
CA PRO A 51 9.82 -1.22 16.58
C PRO A 51 10.18 0.24 16.29
N GLN A 52 11.43 0.60 16.57
CA GLN A 52 12.00 1.92 16.31
C GLN A 52 12.99 1.81 15.16
N ALA A 53 12.68 2.49 14.07
CA ALA A 53 13.51 2.56 12.87
C ALA A 53 13.12 3.78 12.05
N SER A 54 14.00 4.29 11.19
CA SER A 54 13.67 5.42 10.31
C SER A 54 12.51 5.09 9.35
N VAL A 55 12.45 3.85 8.84
CA VAL A 55 11.37 3.38 7.95
C VAL A 55 10.61 2.21 8.57
N CYS A 56 9.28 2.27 8.58
CA CYS A 56 8.44 1.11 8.83
C CYS A 56 7.82 0.60 7.52
N VAL A 57 8.10 -0.64 7.18
CA VAL A 57 7.45 -1.38 6.09
C VAL A 57 6.24 -2.10 6.66
N VAL A 58 5.06 -1.85 6.10
CA VAL A 58 3.81 -2.53 6.51
C VAL A 58 3.39 -3.51 5.43
N ILE A 59 3.25 -4.78 5.82
CA ILE A 59 2.85 -5.89 4.93
C ILE A 59 1.50 -6.45 5.39
N PRO A 60 0.37 -6.09 4.75
CA PRO A 60 -0.90 -6.73 5.01
C PRO A 60 -0.92 -8.13 4.35
N THR A 61 -1.47 -9.12 5.04
CA THR A 61 -1.61 -10.47 4.46
C THR A 61 -2.93 -11.15 4.80
N TYR A 62 -3.41 -11.99 3.87
CA TYR A 62 -4.55 -12.86 4.10
C TYR A 62 -4.49 -14.10 3.20
N ARG A 63 -4.21 -15.27 3.80
CA ARG A 63 -4.21 -16.59 3.14
C ARG A 63 -3.23 -16.72 1.95
N ARG A 64 -2.03 -16.13 2.06
CA ARG A 64 -0.98 -16.18 1.03
C ARG A 64 0.40 -16.45 1.64
N PRO A 65 0.58 -17.63 2.26
CA PRO A 65 1.78 -17.89 3.05
C PRO A 65 3.07 -17.92 2.22
N GLN A 66 3.02 -18.37 0.96
CA GLN A 66 4.22 -18.48 0.12
C GLN A 66 4.66 -17.13 -0.42
N GLU A 67 3.68 -16.35 -0.89
CA GLU A 67 3.93 -15.02 -1.42
C GLU A 67 4.41 -14.08 -0.31
N LEU A 68 3.82 -14.18 0.89
CA LEU A 68 4.24 -13.42 2.06
C LEU A 68 5.72 -13.60 2.39
N LEU A 69 6.24 -14.83 2.30
CA LEU A 69 7.66 -15.10 2.55
C LEU A 69 8.54 -14.31 1.58
N ALA A 70 8.22 -14.32 0.29
CA ALA A 70 8.97 -13.56 -0.70
C ALA A 70 8.89 -12.04 -0.47
N ALA A 71 7.72 -11.53 -0.07
CA ALA A 71 7.55 -10.12 0.28
C ALA A 71 8.41 -9.73 1.48
N VAL A 72 8.35 -10.51 2.57
CA VAL A 72 9.15 -10.31 3.79
C VAL A 72 10.64 -10.37 3.49
N ASP A 73 11.11 -11.37 2.74
CA ASP A 73 12.51 -11.50 2.36
C ASP A 73 12.99 -10.28 1.55
N SER A 74 12.16 -9.77 0.63
CA SER A 74 12.51 -8.58 -0.16
C SER A 74 12.55 -7.29 0.67
N ALA A 75 11.71 -7.18 1.72
CA ALA A 75 11.71 -6.05 2.64
C ALA A 75 12.90 -6.09 3.61
N LEU A 76 13.25 -7.27 4.13
CA LEU A 76 14.40 -7.45 5.02
C LEU A 76 15.74 -7.36 4.28
N GLY A 77 15.75 -7.66 2.98
CA GLY A 77 16.91 -7.57 2.08
C GLY A 77 17.17 -6.20 1.47
N GLN A 78 16.54 -5.13 1.97
CA GLN A 78 16.81 -3.76 1.52
C GLN A 78 18.22 -3.31 1.91
N SER A 79 18.89 -2.54 1.04
CA SER A 79 20.19 -1.92 1.30
C SER A 79 20.13 -0.88 2.42
N TYR A 80 18.97 -0.23 2.58
CA TYR A 80 18.71 0.71 3.67
C TYR A 80 18.44 -0.04 4.99
N GLY A 81 19.43 -0.13 5.87
CA GLY A 81 19.37 -1.01 7.05
C GLY A 81 18.50 -0.53 8.23
N ASP A 82 18.19 0.78 8.33
CA ASP A 82 17.40 1.34 9.44
C ASP A 82 15.88 1.23 9.18
N LEU A 83 15.41 -0.02 9.18
CA LEU A 83 14.01 -0.37 8.92
C LEU A 83 13.43 -1.33 9.95
N ALA A 84 12.11 -1.28 10.10
CA ALA A 84 11.30 -2.28 10.77
C ALA A 84 10.24 -2.82 9.80
N VAL A 85 10.01 -4.14 9.79
CA VAL A 85 8.96 -4.79 9.00
C VAL A 85 7.83 -5.21 9.93
N VAL A 86 6.61 -4.74 9.66
CA VAL A 86 5.40 -5.10 10.40
C VAL A 86 4.46 -5.87 9.49
N VAL A 87 4.40 -7.18 9.69
CA VAL A 87 3.43 -8.06 9.02
C VAL A 87 2.14 -8.07 9.83
N VAL A 88 1.01 -7.82 9.17
CA VAL A 88 -0.31 -7.87 9.79
C VAL A 88 -1.21 -8.85 9.04
N ASP A 89 -1.49 -9.99 9.66
CA ASP A 89 -2.46 -10.96 9.17
C ASP A 89 -3.89 -10.53 9.47
N ASP A 90 -4.75 -10.51 8.46
CA ASP A 90 -6.18 -10.19 8.55
C ASP A 90 -7.00 -11.38 9.09
N GLY A 91 -6.51 -12.03 10.15
CA GLY A 91 -7.21 -13.08 10.90
C GLY A 91 -7.32 -14.43 10.21
N ALA A 92 -6.37 -14.78 9.32
CA ALA A 92 -6.26 -16.11 8.71
C ALA A 92 -5.21 -17.00 9.38
N GLY A 93 -4.33 -16.43 10.20
CA GLY A 93 -3.15 -17.08 10.76
C GLY A 93 -1.90 -16.81 9.92
N LEU A 94 -0.77 -16.68 10.61
CA LEU A 94 0.54 -16.46 9.99
C LEU A 94 1.26 -17.80 9.73
N PRO A 95 2.04 -17.91 8.65
CA PRO A 95 3.00 -19.00 8.49
C PRO A 95 4.19 -18.81 9.45
N GLU A 96 5.11 -19.76 9.46
CA GLU A 96 6.43 -19.57 10.04
C GLU A 96 7.16 -18.49 9.23
N LEU A 97 7.65 -17.46 9.92
CA LEU A 97 8.37 -16.33 9.32
C LEU A 97 9.84 -16.35 9.77
N PRO A 98 10.75 -15.70 9.03
CA PRO A 98 12.16 -15.60 9.42
C PRO A 98 12.35 -15.03 10.83
N ASP A 99 13.30 -15.59 11.59
CA ASP A 99 13.73 -15.04 12.87
C ASP A 99 14.68 -13.85 12.63
N ASP A 100 14.10 -12.66 12.46
CA ASP A 100 14.83 -11.39 12.26
C ASP A 100 14.37 -10.35 13.30
N PRO A 101 15.29 -9.69 14.04
CA PRO A 101 14.92 -8.72 15.06
C PRO A 101 14.18 -7.47 14.52
N ARG A 102 14.24 -7.22 13.21
CA ARG A 102 13.51 -6.13 12.54
C ARG A 102 12.08 -6.51 12.19
N LEU A 103 11.73 -7.80 12.27
CA LEU A 103 10.42 -8.32 11.90
C LEU A 103 9.50 -8.41 13.12
N THR A 104 8.32 -7.81 13.01
CA THR A 104 7.21 -7.99 13.95
C THR A 104 6.00 -8.48 13.18
N ALA A 105 5.45 -9.63 13.58
CA ALA A 105 4.28 -10.20 12.94
C ALA A 105 3.12 -10.31 13.93
N VAL A 106 1.93 -9.88 13.52
CA VAL A 106 0.72 -9.89 14.35
C VAL A 106 -0.48 -10.36 13.57
N SER A 107 -1.44 -11.00 14.25
CA SER A 107 -2.74 -11.35 13.67
C SER A 107 -3.85 -10.52 14.28
N LEU A 108 -4.74 -10.00 13.42
CA LEU A 108 -6.00 -9.42 13.85
C LEU A 108 -6.90 -10.51 14.46
N SER A 109 -7.81 -10.11 15.36
CA SER A 109 -8.71 -11.04 16.05
C SER A 109 -9.73 -11.70 15.12
N ARG A 110 -9.92 -11.14 13.92
CA ARG A 110 -10.79 -11.62 12.84
C ARG A 110 -10.49 -10.86 11.55
N ASN A 111 -10.95 -11.39 10.44
CA ASN A 111 -10.93 -10.73 9.14
C ASN A 111 -11.74 -9.42 9.13
N SER A 112 -11.07 -8.31 8.81
CA SER A 112 -11.62 -6.96 8.69
C SER A 112 -12.27 -6.69 7.33
N ALA A 113 -11.93 -7.48 6.32
CA ALA A 113 -12.31 -7.36 4.92
C ALA A 113 -12.01 -5.96 4.33
N THR A 114 -11.05 -5.26 4.94
CA THR A 114 -10.72 -3.86 4.63
C THR A 114 -9.22 -3.67 4.80
N ALA A 115 -8.46 -3.78 3.71
CA ALA A 115 -7.00 -3.68 3.74
C ALA A 115 -6.47 -2.40 4.42
N GLY A 116 -7.19 -1.29 4.32
CA GLY A 116 -6.85 -0.04 4.99
C GLY A 116 -6.89 -0.14 6.52
N VAL A 117 -7.73 -0.99 7.09
CA VAL A 117 -7.69 -1.31 8.53
C VAL A 117 -6.38 -2.01 8.86
N VAL A 118 -6.03 -3.03 8.08
CA VAL A 118 -4.81 -3.85 8.27
C VAL A 118 -3.56 -2.98 8.19
N ARG A 119 -3.44 -2.14 7.15
CA ARG A 119 -2.31 -1.20 6.98
C ARG A 119 -2.25 -0.18 8.11
N ASN A 120 -3.38 0.41 8.51
CA ASN A 120 -3.42 1.36 9.62
C ASN A 120 -3.05 0.73 10.96
N VAL A 121 -3.40 -0.54 11.20
CA VAL A 121 -2.95 -1.27 12.39
C VAL A 121 -1.42 -1.39 12.35
N GLY A 122 -0.85 -1.87 11.24
CA GLY A 122 0.61 -2.01 11.10
C GLY A 122 1.35 -0.69 11.33
N MET A 123 0.87 0.39 10.70
CA MET A 123 1.40 1.73 10.90
C MET A 123 1.37 2.20 12.36
N ALA A 124 0.37 1.78 13.14
CA ALA A 124 0.22 2.16 14.53
C ALA A 124 1.09 1.32 15.48
N LEU A 125 1.64 0.19 15.03
CA LEU A 125 2.49 -0.68 15.84
C LEU A 125 3.98 -0.28 15.79
N ALA A 126 4.41 0.47 14.78
CA ALA A 126 5.77 1.00 14.69
C ALA A 126 5.86 2.49 15.06
N ASP A 127 7.07 2.91 15.46
CA ASP A 127 7.45 4.30 15.69
C ASP A 127 8.56 4.69 14.70
N SER A 128 8.14 5.17 13.53
CA SER A 128 9.04 5.47 12.40
C SER A 128 8.64 6.75 11.70
N ASP A 129 9.61 7.53 11.25
CA ASP A 129 9.36 8.81 10.55
C ASP A 129 8.85 8.60 9.12
N LEU A 130 9.22 7.49 8.49
CA LEU A 130 8.80 7.09 7.15
C LEU A 130 8.01 5.79 7.19
N ILE A 131 7.04 5.67 6.29
CA ILE A 131 6.20 4.48 6.13
C ILE A 131 6.25 4.04 4.68
N ALA A 132 6.46 2.75 4.45
CA ALA A 132 6.37 2.09 3.16
C ALA A 132 5.34 0.96 3.22
N PHE A 133 4.73 0.63 2.09
CA PHE A 133 3.70 -0.40 2.00
C PHE A 133 4.10 -1.44 0.97
N LEU A 134 4.02 -2.72 1.32
CA LEU A 134 4.32 -3.83 0.44
C LEU A 134 3.23 -4.88 0.58
N ASP A 135 2.50 -5.16 -0.49
CA ASP A 135 1.51 -6.23 -0.50
C ASP A 135 2.20 -7.59 -0.51
N ASP A 136 1.54 -8.57 0.09
CA ASP A 136 2.08 -9.92 0.27
C ASP A 136 2.34 -10.70 -1.02
N ASP A 137 1.90 -10.22 -2.19
CA ASP A 137 2.17 -10.82 -3.50
C ASP A 137 3.16 -10.04 -4.38
N ASN A 138 3.81 -9.00 -3.83
CA ASN A 138 4.80 -8.20 -4.53
C ASN A 138 6.17 -8.28 -3.86
N THR A 139 7.21 -7.87 -4.59
CA THR A 139 8.57 -7.78 -4.05
C THR A 139 9.25 -6.49 -4.48
N TRP A 140 10.26 -6.07 -3.73
CA TRP A 140 11.13 -4.96 -4.09
C TRP A 140 12.48 -5.42 -4.64
N THR A 141 13.14 -4.52 -5.36
CA THR A 141 14.60 -4.58 -5.55
C THR A 141 15.29 -4.14 -4.26
N GLU A 142 16.55 -4.53 -4.06
CA GLU A 142 17.32 -4.22 -2.84
C GLU A 142 17.42 -2.72 -2.53
N ASP A 143 17.31 -1.86 -3.56
CA ASP A 143 17.52 -0.42 -3.48
C ASP A 143 16.22 0.40 -3.43
N HIS A 144 15.05 -0.22 -3.19
CA HIS A 144 13.77 0.49 -3.16
C HIS A 144 13.71 1.57 -2.07
N LEU A 145 14.01 1.18 -0.82
CA LEU A 145 13.96 2.10 0.32
C LEU A 145 15.06 3.15 0.24
N GLU A 146 16.29 2.77 -0.12
CA GLU A 146 17.40 3.71 -0.30
C GLU A 146 17.03 4.80 -1.32
N THR A 147 16.55 4.40 -2.50
CA THR A 147 16.09 5.32 -3.55
C THR A 147 15.02 6.30 -3.05
N ALA A 148 14.04 5.81 -2.28
CA ALA A 148 12.95 6.63 -1.81
C ALA A 148 13.36 7.58 -0.66
N VAL A 149 14.19 7.09 0.26
CA VAL A 149 14.71 7.88 1.39
C VAL A 149 15.61 9.00 0.90
N GLU A 150 16.50 8.73 -0.06
CA GLU A 150 17.36 9.73 -0.68
C GLU A 150 16.55 10.86 -1.31
N ALA A 151 15.55 10.53 -2.13
CA ALA A 151 14.68 11.52 -2.77
C ALA A 151 13.91 12.39 -1.76
N LEU A 152 13.42 11.79 -0.65
CA LEU A 152 12.78 12.54 0.43
C LEU A 152 13.78 13.41 1.21
N ALA A 153 15.04 12.96 1.35
CA ALA A 153 16.08 13.72 2.04
C ALA A 153 16.53 14.94 1.22
N GLU A 154 16.63 14.80 -0.10
CA GLU A 154 16.99 15.87 -1.05
C GLU A 154 15.95 17.00 -1.09
N ASP A 155 14.65 16.67 -1.09
CA ASP A 155 13.57 17.65 -1.01
C ASP A 155 12.68 17.42 0.21
N ARG A 156 13.00 18.13 1.30
CA ARG A 156 12.24 18.11 2.56
C ARG A 156 10.82 18.68 2.45
N THR A 157 10.46 19.30 1.32
CA THR A 157 9.08 19.74 1.08
C THR A 157 8.18 18.61 0.62
N LEU A 158 8.74 17.47 0.20
CA LEU A 158 7.98 16.29 -0.19
C LEU A 158 7.44 15.55 1.04
N ASP A 159 6.16 15.20 0.97
CA ASP A 159 5.48 14.35 1.95
C ASP A 159 5.53 12.87 1.54
N ALA A 160 5.61 12.59 0.24
CA ALA A 160 5.75 11.23 -0.27
C ALA A 160 6.52 11.20 -1.59
N VAL A 161 7.14 10.06 -1.85
CA VAL A 161 7.68 9.70 -3.15
C VAL A 161 7.12 8.35 -3.57
N TYR A 162 7.10 8.09 -4.87
CA TYR A 162 6.91 6.75 -5.39
C TYR A 162 7.88 6.43 -6.51
N THR A 163 8.25 5.17 -6.63
CA THR A 163 9.11 4.66 -7.69
C THR A 163 8.31 4.01 -8.81
N SER A 164 8.99 3.66 -9.91
CA SER A 164 8.38 2.92 -11.02
C SER A 164 8.23 1.43 -10.68
N ILE A 165 7.22 0.81 -11.27
CA ILE A 165 6.80 -0.57 -11.02
C ILE A 165 6.99 -1.38 -12.29
N ARG A 166 7.65 -2.53 -12.19
CA ARG A 166 7.69 -3.55 -13.23
C ARG A 166 6.61 -4.58 -12.97
N ARG A 167 5.69 -4.75 -13.91
CA ARG A 167 4.65 -5.78 -13.80
C ARG A 167 5.11 -7.07 -14.47
N LEU A 168 4.96 -8.19 -13.77
CA LEU A 168 5.44 -9.51 -14.17
C LEU A 168 4.29 -10.50 -14.19
N TRP A 169 4.18 -11.29 -15.25
CA TRP A 169 3.30 -12.46 -15.29
C TRP A 169 3.83 -13.56 -14.35
N PRO A 170 3.02 -14.59 -14.00
CA PRO A 170 3.44 -15.65 -13.10
C PRO A 170 4.63 -16.48 -13.60
N ASP A 171 4.88 -16.49 -14.91
CA ASP A 171 6.05 -17.12 -15.54
C ASP A 171 7.32 -16.24 -15.46
N GLY A 172 7.23 -15.05 -14.86
CA GLY A 172 8.30 -14.07 -14.75
C GLY A 172 8.42 -13.12 -15.96
N THR A 173 7.62 -13.31 -17.00
CA THR A 173 7.67 -12.46 -18.20
C THR A 173 7.18 -11.04 -17.86
N GLN A 174 7.95 -10.03 -18.27
CA GLN A 174 7.54 -8.63 -18.07
C GLN A 174 6.35 -8.27 -18.94
N LEU A 175 5.30 -7.74 -18.32
CA LEU A 175 4.15 -7.15 -18.99
C LEU A 175 4.48 -5.73 -19.47
N ASP A 176 4.83 -4.84 -18.55
CA ASP A 176 5.21 -3.45 -18.80
C ASP A 176 5.88 -2.81 -17.57
N VAL A 177 6.15 -1.50 -17.68
CA VAL A 177 6.63 -0.65 -16.59
C VAL A 177 5.66 0.50 -16.40
N LEU A 178 5.17 0.68 -15.18
CA LEU A 178 4.34 1.81 -14.77
C LEU A 178 5.21 2.83 -14.03
N GLY A 179 5.18 4.08 -14.48
CA GLY A 179 5.91 5.16 -13.84
C GLY A 179 5.80 6.43 -14.65
N GLU A 180 5.28 7.48 -14.04
CA GLU A 180 5.15 8.79 -14.67
C GLU A 180 5.16 9.88 -13.60
N THR A 181 5.51 11.10 -13.99
CA THR A 181 5.49 12.28 -13.12
C THR A 181 4.12 12.45 -12.46
N PHE A 182 4.13 12.81 -11.18
CA PHE A 182 2.88 13.00 -10.44
C PHE A 182 2.05 14.15 -11.01
N ASP A 183 0.84 13.83 -11.48
CA ASP A 183 -0.17 14.76 -11.96
C ASP A 183 -1.50 14.44 -11.26
N ARG A 184 -1.86 15.31 -10.33
CA ARG A 184 -3.09 15.21 -9.57
C ARG A 184 -4.34 15.36 -10.45
N GLN A 185 -4.28 16.12 -11.55
CA GLN A 185 -5.39 16.25 -12.49
C GLN A 185 -5.61 14.95 -13.27
N LYS A 186 -4.51 14.31 -13.71
CA LYS A 186 -4.58 12.97 -14.32
C LYS A 186 -5.11 11.93 -13.34
N LEU A 187 -4.59 11.93 -12.10
CA LEU A 187 -5.02 11.03 -11.04
C LEU A 187 -6.53 11.08 -10.82
N ARG A 188 -7.20 12.21 -11.07
CA ARG A 188 -8.68 12.32 -10.96
C ARG A 188 -9.43 11.24 -11.73
N TRP A 189 -8.86 10.78 -12.84
CA TRP A 189 -9.49 9.88 -13.81
C TRP A 189 -8.79 8.52 -13.87
N ASP A 190 -7.52 8.48 -13.50
CA ASP A 190 -6.66 7.34 -13.75
C ASP A 190 -5.87 6.93 -12.48
N PRO A 191 -6.13 5.75 -11.91
CA PRO A 191 -5.40 5.24 -10.75
C PRO A 191 -4.07 4.61 -11.17
N TYR A 192 -3.09 5.45 -11.53
CA TYR A 192 -1.79 4.98 -12.04
C TYR A 192 -0.69 4.87 -10.97
N VAL A 193 -0.94 5.37 -9.76
CA VAL A 193 -0.01 5.26 -8.63
C VAL A 193 -0.49 4.15 -7.70
N ASP A 194 0.41 3.21 -7.41
CA ASP A 194 0.17 2.05 -6.57
C ASP A 194 0.84 2.24 -5.20
N THR A 195 0.25 1.67 -4.14
CA THR A 195 0.80 1.81 -2.78
C THR A 195 2.08 1.02 -2.58
N ASN A 196 2.30 -0.04 -3.35
CA ASN A 196 3.51 -0.87 -3.32
C ASN A 196 4.79 -0.10 -3.66
N SER A 197 4.69 1.07 -4.30
CA SER A 197 5.84 1.90 -4.65
C SER A 197 6.00 3.17 -3.82
N ILE A 198 5.07 3.46 -2.90
CA ILE A 198 5.07 4.69 -2.11
C ILE A 198 5.87 4.55 -0.82
N VAL A 199 6.73 5.54 -0.57
CA VAL A 199 7.25 5.85 0.77
C VAL A 199 6.76 7.24 1.18
N VAL A 200 6.17 7.35 2.37
CA VAL A 200 5.50 8.56 2.87
C VAL A 200 6.06 8.97 4.23
N ARG A 201 6.17 10.28 4.46
CA ARG A 201 6.43 10.83 5.78
C ARG A 201 5.24 10.59 6.69
N ARG A 202 5.51 10.16 7.92
CA ARG A 202 4.49 10.00 8.94
C ARG A 202 3.91 11.38 9.28
N THR A 203 2.68 11.61 8.84
CA THR A 203 1.89 12.81 9.15
C THR A 203 0.49 12.41 9.61
N ALA A 204 -0.30 13.35 10.13
CA ALA A 204 -1.69 13.08 10.50
C ALA A 204 -2.56 12.60 9.30
N ASN A 205 -2.12 12.79 8.06
CA ASN A 205 -2.87 12.44 6.85
C ASN A 205 -2.42 11.13 6.18
N CYS A 206 -1.37 10.47 6.68
CA CYS A 206 -0.79 9.26 6.05
C CYS A 206 -1.58 7.97 6.29
N GLY A 207 -2.67 7.99 7.07
CA GLY A 207 -3.51 6.79 7.26
C GLY A 207 -4.37 6.48 6.04
N PHE A 208 -4.82 5.23 5.92
CA PHE A 208 -5.77 4.74 4.90
C PHE A 208 -7.22 5.01 5.29
N SER A 209 -8.10 5.10 4.28
CA SER A 209 -9.54 5.06 4.51
C SER A 209 -9.95 3.67 5.01
N VAL A 210 -10.71 3.64 6.10
CA VAL A 210 -11.29 2.38 6.62
C VAL A 210 -12.69 2.10 6.08
N LEU A 211 -13.08 2.79 5.00
CA LEU A 211 -14.36 2.56 4.33
C LEU A 211 -14.34 1.17 3.68
N PRO A 212 -15.34 0.30 3.92
CA PRO A 212 -15.41 -0.98 3.23
C PRO A 212 -15.48 -0.79 1.71
N ARG A 213 -14.56 -1.43 0.97
CA ARG A 213 -14.46 -1.36 -0.50
C ARG A 213 -14.50 -2.77 -1.10
N PRO A 214 -15.67 -3.43 -1.18
CA PRO A 214 -15.77 -4.71 -1.87
C PRO A 214 -15.35 -4.57 -3.34
N ASN A 215 -14.92 -5.66 -3.98
CA ASN A 215 -14.32 -5.66 -5.33
C ASN A 215 -15.16 -4.99 -6.44
N LYS A 216 -16.46 -4.75 -6.23
CA LYS A 216 -17.32 -4.01 -7.15
C LYS A 216 -17.24 -2.48 -7.02
N TYR A 217 -16.56 -1.96 -5.99
CA TYR A 217 -16.50 -0.53 -5.68
C TYR A 217 -15.30 0.12 -6.36
N PHE A 218 -15.58 1.24 -7.02
CA PHE A 218 -14.59 2.19 -7.51
C PHE A 218 -14.83 3.53 -6.80
N PRO A 219 -13.78 4.35 -6.59
CA PRO A 219 -12.37 4.04 -6.85
C PRO A 219 -11.77 3.05 -5.85
N ARG A 220 -10.64 2.44 -6.24
CA ARG A 220 -9.85 1.51 -5.42
C ARG A 220 -9.19 2.22 -4.24
N GLU A 221 -8.67 1.43 -3.32
CA GLU A 221 -8.01 1.94 -2.11
C GLU A 221 -6.78 2.79 -2.42
N ASP A 222 -5.88 2.33 -3.29
CA ASP A 222 -4.64 3.05 -3.64
C ASP A 222 -4.96 4.43 -4.20
N TRP A 223 -5.94 4.47 -5.11
CA TRP A 223 -6.44 5.73 -5.64
C TRP A 223 -6.95 6.66 -4.53
N GLU A 224 -7.78 6.16 -3.60
CA GLU A 224 -8.31 7.00 -2.52
C GLU A 224 -7.19 7.54 -1.64
N TYR A 225 -6.24 6.67 -1.32
CA TYR A 225 -5.09 6.99 -0.51
C TYR A 225 -4.27 8.12 -1.13
N VAL A 226 -3.83 7.95 -2.38
CA VAL A 226 -3.01 8.95 -3.10
C VAL A 226 -3.82 10.23 -3.40
N TRP A 227 -5.10 10.09 -3.77
CA TRP A 227 -5.97 11.23 -4.03
C TRP A 227 -6.17 12.10 -2.79
N ARG A 228 -6.31 11.48 -1.61
CA ARG A 228 -6.46 12.18 -0.34
C ARG A 228 -5.12 12.77 0.13
N LEU A 229 -4.04 11.99 0.06
CA LEU A 229 -2.70 12.44 0.44
C LEU A 229 -2.31 13.69 -0.36
N SER A 230 -2.51 13.68 -1.68
CA SER A 230 -2.21 14.80 -2.59
C SER A 230 -3.07 16.05 -2.43
N ARG A 231 -4.08 16.06 -1.53
CA ARG A 231 -4.84 17.30 -1.24
C ARG A 231 -4.05 18.30 -0.40
N ARG A 232 -3.09 17.80 0.37
CA ARG A 232 -2.28 18.60 1.30
C ARG A 232 -0.80 18.25 1.22
N GLY A 233 -0.47 17.03 0.80
CA GLY A 233 0.89 16.56 0.66
C GLY A 233 1.46 16.79 -0.73
N ARG A 234 2.77 17.02 -0.79
CA ARG A 234 3.55 17.02 -2.03
C ARG A 234 4.03 15.61 -2.33
N ILE A 235 3.75 15.14 -3.55
CA ILE A 235 4.10 13.79 -4.01
C ILE A 235 4.98 13.93 -5.25
N ALA A 236 6.09 13.22 -5.29
CA ALA A 236 6.96 13.15 -6.46
C ALA A 236 7.16 11.71 -6.96
N HIS A 237 7.40 11.58 -8.26
CA HIS A 237 7.83 10.32 -8.88
C HIS A 237 9.35 10.30 -8.96
N VAL A 238 9.95 9.18 -8.56
CA VAL A 238 11.35 8.87 -8.80
C VAL A 238 11.40 7.88 -9.97
N PRO A 239 11.95 8.24 -11.14
CA PRO A 239 11.87 7.43 -12.37
C PRO A 239 12.86 6.25 -12.37
N LYS A 240 12.85 5.45 -11.31
CA LYS A 240 13.66 4.25 -11.12
C LYS A 240 12.74 3.07 -10.84
N VAL A 241 12.98 1.93 -11.49
CA VAL A 241 12.14 0.73 -11.34
C VAL A 241 12.63 -0.07 -10.16
N THR A 242 11.89 -0.05 -9.05
CA THR A 242 12.30 -0.74 -7.81
C THR A 242 11.23 -1.66 -7.21
N VAL A 243 10.07 -1.77 -7.87
CA VAL A 243 8.99 -2.69 -7.46
C VAL A 243 8.76 -3.73 -8.53
N ARG A 244 8.62 -4.99 -8.12
CA ARG A 244 8.20 -6.13 -8.94
C ARG A 244 6.78 -6.51 -8.54
N TYR A 245 5.84 -6.19 -9.41
CA TYR A 245 4.42 -6.41 -9.19
C TYR A 245 3.95 -7.69 -9.86
N ALA A 246 3.38 -8.62 -9.10
CA ALA A 246 2.86 -9.88 -9.62
C ALA A 246 1.48 -9.71 -10.27
N VAL A 247 1.40 -10.04 -11.55
CA VAL A 247 0.17 -9.99 -12.32
C VAL A 247 -0.53 -11.34 -12.27
N ASN A 248 -1.51 -11.48 -11.39
CA ASN A 248 -2.37 -12.65 -11.36
C ASN A 248 -3.59 -12.45 -12.29
N PRO A 249 -4.23 -13.53 -12.79
CA PRO A 249 -5.46 -13.42 -13.58
C PRO A 249 -6.60 -12.67 -12.86
N ASP A 250 -6.61 -12.73 -11.52
CA ASP A 250 -7.52 -12.01 -10.64
C ASP A 250 -6.97 -10.65 -10.15
N SER A 251 -5.70 -10.32 -10.46
CA SER A 251 -5.13 -9.01 -10.13
C SER A 251 -5.89 -7.93 -10.90
N PHE A 252 -6.43 -6.97 -10.17
CA PHE A 252 -7.07 -5.80 -10.76
C PHE A 252 -6.03 -4.75 -11.09
N PHE A 253 -5.49 -4.81 -12.31
CA PHE A 253 -4.60 -3.77 -12.83
C PHE A 253 -5.21 -3.10 -14.06
N THR A 254 -4.87 -1.83 -14.28
CA THR A 254 -5.21 -1.15 -15.53
C THR A 254 -4.37 -1.78 -16.65
N LYS A 255 -5.01 -2.44 -17.62
CA LYS A 255 -4.34 -2.85 -18.88
C LYS A 255 -4.05 -1.59 -19.69
N TRP A 256 -2.77 -1.28 -19.88
CA TRP A 256 -2.23 -0.11 -20.58
C TRP A 256 -1.76 -0.50 -22.00
N THR A 257 -2.65 -1.01 -22.83
CA THR A 257 -2.49 -1.16 -24.30
C THR A 257 -3.92 -1.17 -24.90
N ASP A 258 -4.32 -0.45 -25.97
CA ASP A 258 -3.65 0.04 -27.17
C ASP A 258 -4.22 1.41 -27.58
N ASP A 259 -3.46 2.50 -27.50
CA ASP A 259 -3.78 3.79 -28.16
C ASP A 259 -2.49 4.44 -28.72
N GLN A 260 -1.61 3.61 -29.30
CA GLN A 260 -0.67 4.07 -30.33
C GLN A 260 -1.07 3.46 -31.66
N GLY A 261 -2.01 4.14 -32.31
CA GLY A 261 -2.51 3.89 -33.66
C GLY A 261 -3.38 5.05 -34.10
#